data_AF-A0A534CYG7-F1
#
_entry.id   AF-A0A534CYG7-F1
#
_cell.length_a   1.000
_cell.length_b   1.000
_cell.length_c   1.000
_cell.angle_alpha   90.00
_cell.angle_beta   90.00
_cell.angle_gamma   90.00
#
_symmetry.space_group_name_H-M   'P 1'
#
loop_
_entity.id
_entity.type
_entity.pdbx_description
1 polymer ?
#
loop_
_entity_poly.entity_id
_entity_poly.type
_entity_poly.pdbx_seq_one_letter_code
_entity_poly.pdbx_strand_id
1 'polypeptide(L)'
;MTLLTVNSGSTSVKLGLYEPGPAGTPLRLGGEQHTGHDLDPSAVLRALAERLRPAPEAVAHRIVHGGTRFVRPTRIDAEVITAIGELSPLAPLHNPQALRWVAAARDLWGIGTPQVAVFDTAFFAHLPRVASEYALPARIGVERGVRRYGFHGLAHESMWRKWCALYPELPQGGRLITLQLGGGCSIAAIDRGRPLDTSMGFSPLEGLVMATRTGDLDAAIVPYLERELALTGDQVIELLNNTSGLAGV
;
A
#
# COMPACT_ATOMS: atom_id res chain seq x y z
N MET A 1 20.31 12.05 -10.64
CA MET A 1 19.17 11.79 -9.75
C MET A 1 19.13 10.36 -9.29
N THR A 2 19.70 10.09 -8.12
CA THR A 2 19.49 8.82 -7.42
C THR A 2 18.24 8.89 -6.53
N LEU A 3 17.38 7.88 -6.61
CA LEU A 3 16.15 7.75 -5.83
C LEU A 3 16.24 6.50 -4.95
N LEU A 4 16.11 6.68 -3.64
CA LEU A 4 15.92 5.57 -2.71
C LEU A 4 14.42 5.30 -2.54
N THR A 5 13.97 4.07 -2.74
CA THR A 5 12.61 3.64 -2.40
C THR A 5 12.63 2.87 -1.08
N VAL A 6 11.71 3.18 -0.18
CA VAL A 6 11.47 2.47 1.08
C VAL A 6 10.09 1.85 1.03
N ASN A 7 10.02 0.52 0.97
CA ASN A 7 8.78 -0.24 1.04
C ASN A 7 8.74 -1.02 2.34
N SER A 8 8.09 -0.45 3.35
CA SER A 8 7.85 -1.10 4.64
C SER A 8 6.53 -1.88 4.62
N GLY A 9 6.64 -3.20 4.59
CA GLY A 9 5.53 -4.12 4.83
C GLY A 9 5.42 -4.48 6.31
N SER A 10 4.48 -5.37 6.65
CA SER A 10 4.25 -5.82 8.03
C SER A 10 5.37 -6.75 8.55
N THR A 11 6.00 -7.52 7.67
CA THR A 11 7.00 -8.56 8.03
C THR A 11 8.39 -8.30 7.45
N SER A 12 8.51 -7.33 6.53
CA SER A 12 9.78 -7.01 5.88
C SER A 12 9.79 -5.57 5.36
N VAL A 13 11.00 -5.03 5.21
CA VAL A 13 11.25 -3.79 4.48
C VAL A 13 12.11 -4.10 3.27
N LYS A 14 11.76 -3.49 2.13
CA LYS A 14 12.55 -3.54 0.91
C LYS A 14 13.06 -2.13 0.59
N LEU A 15 14.37 -2.02 0.50
CA LEU A 15 15.08 -0.82 0.08
C LEU A 15 15.55 -1.01 -1.35
N GLY A 16 15.40 0.00 -2.19
CA GLY A 16 15.81 -0.06 -3.59
C GLY A 16 16.42 1.26 -4.04
N LEU A 17 17.57 1.21 -4.68
CA LEU A 17 18.21 2.38 -5.27
C LEU A 17 17.96 2.39 -6.77
N TYR A 18 17.52 3.52 -7.28
CA TYR A 18 17.21 3.71 -8.69
C TYR A 18 17.82 4.99 -9.23
N GLU A 19 18.02 5.02 -10.55
CA GLU A 19 18.30 6.22 -11.32
C GLU A 19 17.39 6.29 -12.55
N PRO A 20 17.17 7.48 -13.13
CA PRO A 20 16.44 7.62 -14.37
C PRO A 20 17.28 7.05 -15.53
N GLY A 21 16.80 5.96 -16.12
CA GLY A 21 17.28 5.43 -17.39
C GLY A 21 16.68 6.16 -18.60
N PRO A 22 16.91 5.64 -19.82
CA PRO A 22 16.39 6.21 -21.05
C PRO A 22 14.88 6.43 -21.00
N ALA A 23 14.40 7.56 -21.51
CA ALA A 23 12.99 7.95 -21.48
C ALA A 23 12.35 7.95 -20.07
N GLY A 24 13.16 8.07 -19.01
CA GLY A 24 12.69 8.11 -17.62
C GLY A 24 12.34 6.74 -17.03
N THR A 25 12.71 5.63 -17.68
CA THR A 25 12.51 4.29 -17.11
C THR A 25 13.38 4.12 -15.85
N PRO A 26 12.85 3.64 -14.72
CA PRO A 26 13.66 3.46 -13.52
C PRO A 26 14.67 2.32 -13.71
N LEU A 27 15.97 2.63 -13.65
CA LEU A 27 17.05 1.64 -13.65
C LEU A 27 17.41 1.31 -12.20
N ARG A 28 17.34 0.03 -11.82
CA ARG A 28 17.67 -0.41 -10.46
C ARG A 28 19.18 -0.59 -10.31
N LEU A 29 19.79 0.23 -9.46
CA LEU A 29 21.21 0.18 -9.13
C LEU A 29 21.52 -0.88 -8.06
N GLY A 30 20.55 -1.17 -7.19
CA GLY A 30 20.70 -2.16 -6.13
C GLY A 30 19.54 -2.13 -5.16
N GLY A 31 19.66 -2.89 -4.08
CA GLY A 31 18.73 -2.83 -2.97
C GLY A 31 18.88 -3.98 -2.00
N GLU A 32 18.21 -3.84 -0.87
CA GLU A 32 18.32 -4.72 0.28
C GLU A 32 16.93 -5.08 0.78
N GLN A 33 16.80 -6.29 1.33
CA GLN A 33 15.58 -6.72 1.99
C GLN A 33 15.93 -7.15 3.40
N HIS A 34 15.21 -6.60 4.37
CA HIS A 34 15.36 -6.94 5.78
C HIS A 34 14.02 -7.51 6.26
N THR A 35 14.07 -8.63 6.96
CA THR A 35 12.88 -9.33 7.48
C THR A 35 12.84 -9.17 8.99
N GLY A 36 11.66 -8.92 9.55
CA GLY A 36 11.45 -8.73 10.98
C GLY A 36 10.43 -7.65 11.29
N HIS A 37 9.82 -7.74 12.47
CA HIS A 37 8.80 -6.80 12.94
C HIS A 37 9.40 -5.58 13.67
N ASP A 38 10.56 -5.76 14.30
CA ASP A 38 11.21 -4.75 15.15
C ASP A 38 12.51 -4.21 14.55
N LEU A 39 12.52 -4.01 13.23
CA LEU A 39 13.63 -3.33 12.58
C LEU A 39 13.76 -1.90 13.15
N ASP A 40 14.98 -1.48 13.43
CA ASP A 40 15.33 -0.08 13.71
C ASP A 40 15.64 0.62 12.37
N PRO A 41 14.74 1.49 11.86
CA PRO A 41 14.95 2.18 10.59
C PRO A 41 16.23 3.03 10.61
N SER A 42 16.60 3.60 11.75
CA SER A 42 17.80 4.45 11.87
C SER A 42 19.07 3.65 11.66
N ALA A 43 19.18 2.49 12.34
CA ALA A 43 20.32 1.59 12.17
C ALA A 43 20.44 1.07 10.74
N VAL A 44 19.32 0.62 10.15
CA VAL A 44 19.30 0.09 8.78
C VAL A 44 19.70 1.16 7.77
N LEU A 45 19.12 2.37 7.85
CA LEU A 45 19.43 3.43 6.89
C LEU A 45 20.87 3.96 7.05
N ARG A 46 21.43 3.99 8.26
CA ARG A 46 22.84 4.36 8.48
C ARG A 46 23.80 3.36 7.83
N ALA A 47 23.58 2.06 8.06
CA ALA A 47 24.39 1.01 7.44
C ALA A 47 24.32 1.07 5.90
N LEU A 48 23.14 1.35 5.35
CA LEU A 48 22.96 1.56 3.91
C LEU A 48 23.70 2.83 3.42
N ALA A 49 23.62 3.93 4.15
CA ALA A 49 24.23 5.21 3.77
C ALA A 49 25.77 5.14 3.70
N GLU A 50 26.40 4.31 4.53
CA GLU A 50 27.85 4.06 4.46
C GLU A 50 28.26 3.44 3.12
N ARG A 51 27.42 2.57 2.55
CA ARG A 51 27.64 1.87 1.28
C ARG A 51 27.19 2.66 0.05
N LEU A 52 26.16 3.48 0.16
CA LEU A 52 25.51 4.17 -0.96
C LEU A 52 26.34 5.28 -1.60
N ARG A 53 27.32 5.85 -0.87
CA ARG A 53 27.93 7.17 -1.16
C ARG A 53 28.06 7.48 -2.67
N PRO A 54 27.48 8.59 -3.17
CA PRO A 54 26.87 9.70 -2.42
C PRO A 54 25.46 9.40 -1.86
N ALA A 55 24.95 10.28 -1.00
CA ALA A 55 23.57 10.20 -0.48
C ALA A 55 22.52 10.24 -1.61
N PRO A 56 21.33 9.62 -1.44
CA PRO A 56 20.28 9.69 -2.44
C PRO A 56 19.80 11.14 -2.62
N GLU A 57 19.47 11.52 -3.85
CA GLU A 57 18.93 12.86 -4.15
C GLU A 57 17.44 12.98 -3.75
N ALA A 58 16.72 11.87 -3.58
CA ALA A 58 15.36 11.83 -3.05
C ALA A 58 15.04 10.47 -2.42
N VAL A 59 14.01 10.44 -1.54
CA VAL A 59 13.48 9.19 -0.97
C VAL A 59 11.97 9.07 -1.22
N ALA A 60 11.54 7.93 -1.76
CA ALA A 60 10.12 7.60 -1.94
C ALA A 60 9.69 6.53 -0.94
N HIS A 61 8.65 6.83 -0.15
CA HIS A 61 8.11 5.93 0.86
C HIS A 61 6.77 5.37 0.39
N ARG A 62 6.65 4.05 0.39
CA ARG A 62 5.34 3.41 0.21
C ARG A 62 4.52 3.62 1.49
N ILE A 63 3.32 4.18 1.32
CA ILE A 63 2.30 4.30 2.36
C ILE A 63 1.11 3.44 1.96
N VAL A 64 0.57 2.64 2.89
CA VAL A 64 -0.51 1.71 2.55
C VAL A 64 -1.84 2.46 2.39
N HIS A 65 -2.18 3.36 3.30
CA HIS A 65 -3.49 4.01 3.29
C HIS A 65 -3.38 5.53 3.17
N GLY A 66 -3.86 6.09 2.05
CA GLY A 66 -3.90 7.53 1.78
C GLY A 66 -5.24 8.20 2.13
N GLY A 67 -6.24 7.40 2.52
CA GLY A 67 -7.59 7.91 2.78
C GLY A 67 -8.18 8.55 1.53
N THR A 68 -9.06 9.53 1.72
CA THR A 68 -9.61 10.33 0.62
C THR A 68 -8.75 11.55 0.29
N ARG A 69 -7.78 11.89 1.16
CA ARG A 69 -6.92 13.07 1.02
C ARG A 69 -5.77 12.84 0.04
N PHE A 70 -5.13 11.68 0.11
CA PHE A 70 -3.91 11.41 -0.66
C PHE A 70 -4.19 10.50 -1.87
N VAL A 71 -4.47 11.14 -3.00
CA VAL A 71 -4.86 10.48 -4.25
C VAL A 71 -3.73 10.48 -5.30
N ARG A 72 -2.54 10.98 -4.94
CA ARG A 72 -1.36 11.05 -5.80
C ARG A 72 -0.07 11.07 -4.97
N PRO A 73 1.10 10.78 -5.58
CA PRO A 73 2.38 10.97 -4.91
C PRO A 73 2.50 12.40 -4.36
N THR A 74 2.87 12.51 -3.09
CA THR A 74 2.84 13.77 -2.34
C THR A 74 4.17 14.00 -1.65
N ARG A 75 4.77 15.18 -1.85
CA ARG A 75 5.99 15.57 -1.13
C ARG A 75 5.68 15.61 0.36
N ILE A 76 6.53 14.99 1.16
CA ILE A 76 6.36 14.90 2.61
C ILE A 76 6.83 16.21 3.26
N ASP A 77 5.94 16.79 4.05
CA ASP A 77 6.19 17.87 4.99
C ASP A 77 5.54 17.53 6.36
N ALA A 78 5.55 18.48 7.29
CA ALA A 78 4.97 18.28 8.62
C ALA A 78 3.46 18.02 8.58
N GLU A 79 2.73 18.68 7.67
CA GLU A 79 1.27 18.50 7.54
C GLU A 79 0.93 17.12 6.97
N VAL A 80 1.70 16.66 5.99
CA VAL A 80 1.55 15.33 5.39
C VAL A 80 1.86 14.24 6.41
N ILE A 81 2.88 14.42 7.25
CA ILE A 81 3.20 13.46 8.33
C ILE A 81 2.03 13.34 9.31
N THR A 82 1.51 14.48 9.80
CA THR A 82 0.37 14.49 10.72
C THR A 82 -0.84 13.82 10.10
N ALA A 83 -1.17 14.15 8.86
CA ALA A 83 -2.31 13.60 8.14
C ALA A 83 -2.19 12.08 7.86
N ILE A 84 -0.98 11.58 7.55
CA ILE A 84 -0.75 10.12 7.45
C ILE A 84 -0.92 9.47 8.83
N GLY A 85 -0.50 10.16 9.90
CA GLY A 85 -0.69 9.73 11.29
C GLY A 85 -2.16 9.58 11.66
N GLU A 86 -3.01 10.54 11.29
CA GLU A 86 -4.47 10.51 11.48
C GLU A 86 -5.15 9.34 10.74
N LEU A 87 -4.54 8.83 9.67
CA LEU A 87 -5.01 7.67 8.92
C LEU A 87 -4.54 6.34 9.52
N SER A 88 -3.74 6.34 10.58
CA SER A 88 -3.26 5.12 11.24
C SER A 88 -4.38 4.17 11.69
N PRO A 89 -5.54 4.64 12.20
CA PRO A 89 -6.66 3.73 12.52
C PRO A 89 -7.17 2.92 11.32
N LEU A 90 -7.01 3.42 10.09
CA LEU A 90 -7.39 2.69 8.86
C LEU A 90 -6.34 1.66 8.42
N ALA A 91 -5.10 1.79 8.88
CA ALA A 91 -4.01 0.87 8.57
C ALA A 91 -3.00 0.78 9.73
N PRO A 92 -3.42 0.25 10.89
CA PRO A 92 -2.66 0.34 12.14
C PRO A 92 -1.32 -0.39 12.09
N LEU A 93 -1.24 -1.48 11.31
CA LEU A 93 -0.02 -2.25 11.14
C LEU A 93 0.96 -1.65 10.11
N HIS A 94 0.53 -0.65 9.32
CA HIS A 94 1.29 -0.21 8.15
C HIS A 94 1.67 1.27 8.21
N ASN A 95 0.71 2.17 8.39
CA ASN A 95 0.97 3.61 8.35
C ASN A 95 1.93 4.08 9.46
N PRO A 96 1.79 3.64 10.73
CA PRO A 96 2.76 3.96 11.78
C PRO A 96 4.18 3.49 11.46
N GLN A 97 4.32 2.27 10.92
CA GLN A 97 5.61 1.74 10.52
C GLN A 97 6.23 2.58 9.42
N ALA A 98 5.46 2.93 8.38
CA ALA A 98 5.93 3.80 7.31
C ALA A 98 6.41 5.17 7.82
N LEU A 99 5.71 5.77 8.79
CA LEU A 99 6.13 7.03 9.41
C LEU A 99 7.45 6.92 10.19
N ARG A 100 7.75 5.77 10.81
CA ARG A 100 9.08 5.54 11.44
C ARG A 100 10.21 5.61 10.41
N TRP A 101 9.99 5.06 9.21
CA TRP A 101 10.97 5.12 8.11
C TRP A 101 11.13 6.53 7.54
N VAL A 102 10.03 7.29 7.43
CA VAL A 102 10.05 8.71 7.04
C VAL A 102 10.88 9.53 8.03
N ALA A 103 10.64 9.35 9.33
CA ALA A 103 11.38 10.02 10.39
C ALA A 103 12.87 9.70 10.33
N ALA A 104 13.24 8.42 10.27
CA ALA A 104 14.65 8.01 10.21
C ALA A 104 15.38 8.53 8.97
N ALA A 105 14.74 8.52 7.80
CA ALA A 105 15.31 9.10 6.59
C ALA A 105 15.51 10.62 6.71
N ARG A 106 14.59 11.31 7.42
CA ARG A 106 14.65 12.77 7.61
C ARG A 106 15.76 13.14 8.59
N ASP A 107 15.94 12.35 9.63
CA ASP A 107 17.00 12.55 10.62
C ASP A 107 18.38 12.28 10.02
N LEU A 108 18.50 11.31 9.11
CA LEU A 108 19.77 10.94 8.49
C LEU A 108 20.21 11.91 7.37
N TRP A 109 19.32 12.26 6.45
CA TRP A 109 19.66 13.04 5.26
C TRP A 109 19.17 14.49 5.28
N GLY A 110 18.42 14.88 6.31
CA GLY A 110 17.99 16.25 6.54
C GLY A 110 17.02 16.80 5.47
N ILE A 111 16.78 18.10 5.54
CA ILE A 111 15.85 18.81 4.66
C ILE A 111 16.34 18.94 3.20
N GLY A 112 17.64 18.75 2.97
CA GLY A 112 18.25 18.78 1.64
C GLY A 112 17.82 17.62 0.75
N THR A 113 17.29 16.54 1.33
CA THR A 113 16.84 15.35 0.59
C THR A 113 15.32 15.26 0.62
N PRO A 114 14.61 15.67 -0.46
CA PRO A 114 13.15 15.61 -0.50
C PRO A 114 12.65 14.19 -0.35
N GLN A 115 11.60 14.02 0.46
CA GLN A 115 10.89 12.76 0.61
C GLN A 115 9.50 12.84 -0.02
N VAL A 116 9.03 11.72 -0.58
CA VAL A 116 7.73 11.62 -1.25
C VAL A 116 6.98 10.40 -0.71
N ALA A 117 5.73 10.60 -0.29
CA ALA A 117 4.81 9.53 0.05
C ALA A 117 4.09 9.04 -1.22
N VAL A 118 4.05 7.74 -1.42
CA VAL A 118 3.40 7.08 -2.56
C VAL A 118 2.41 6.05 -2.02
N PHE A 119 1.13 6.19 -2.35
CA PHE A 119 0.04 5.51 -1.64
C PHE A 119 -0.51 4.33 -2.44
N ASP A 120 -0.68 3.17 -1.78
CA ASP A 120 -1.32 2.00 -2.41
C ASP A 120 -2.78 2.26 -2.81
N THR A 121 -3.47 3.17 -2.12
CA THR A 121 -4.86 3.53 -2.41
C THR A 121 -5.01 4.52 -3.57
N ALA A 122 -3.93 5.21 -3.98
CA ALA A 122 -4.03 6.34 -4.91
C ALA A 122 -4.55 5.94 -6.29
N PHE A 123 -4.12 4.81 -6.82
CA PHE A 123 -4.57 4.33 -8.14
C PHE A 123 -6.09 4.14 -8.20
N PHE A 124 -6.69 3.74 -7.07
CA PHE A 124 -8.13 3.45 -6.93
C PHE A 124 -8.94 4.63 -6.40
N ALA A 125 -8.33 5.80 -6.17
CA ALA A 125 -8.99 6.96 -5.56
C ALA A 125 -10.23 7.46 -6.32
N HIS A 126 -10.29 7.17 -7.63
CA HIS A 126 -11.37 7.60 -8.53
C HIS A 126 -12.26 6.45 -9.01
N LEU A 127 -12.31 5.35 -8.25
CA LEU A 127 -13.29 4.29 -8.47
C LEU A 127 -14.71 4.88 -8.57
N PRO A 128 -15.53 4.41 -9.52
CA PRO A 128 -16.90 4.87 -9.64
C PRO A 128 -17.71 4.52 -8.39
N ARG A 129 -18.73 5.33 -8.07
CA ARG A 129 -19.57 5.17 -6.87
C ARG A 129 -20.08 3.73 -6.70
N VAL A 130 -20.54 3.12 -7.79
CA VAL A 130 -21.05 1.74 -7.83
C VAL A 130 -20.03 0.69 -7.37
N ALA A 131 -18.74 0.93 -7.55
CA ALA A 131 -17.68 0.04 -7.09
C ALA A 131 -17.15 0.43 -5.71
N SER A 132 -17.17 1.73 -5.38
CA SER A 132 -16.54 2.22 -4.16
C SER A 132 -17.45 2.32 -2.94
N GLU A 133 -18.76 2.45 -3.11
CA GLU A 133 -19.71 2.61 -2.00
C GLU A 133 -20.28 1.26 -1.56
N TYR A 134 -20.12 0.92 -0.29
CA TYR A 134 -20.87 -0.17 0.30
C TYR A 134 -22.34 0.25 0.46
N ALA A 135 -23.26 -0.72 0.37
CA ALA A 135 -24.69 -0.52 0.58
C ALA A 135 -25.06 -0.32 2.07
N LEU A 136 -24.36 0.62 2.72
CA LEU A 136 -24.56 1.05 4.10
C LEU A 136 -25.41 2.32 4.13
N PRO A 137 -26.09 2.62 5.26
CA PRO A 137 -26.71 3.93 5.44
C PRO A 137 -25.70 5.06 5.19
N ALA A 138 -26.12 6.12 4.48
CA ALA A 138 -25.23 7.20 4.03
C ALA A 138 -24.40 7.84 5.17
N ARG A 139 -25.00 7.97 6.36
CA ARG A 139 -24.34 8.48 7.59
C ARG A 139 -23.16 7.63 8.07
N ILE A 140 -23.09 6.37 7.65
CA ILE A 140 -21.99 5.44 7.96
C ILE A 140 -21.05 5.38 6.76
N GLY A 141 -21.58 5.15 5.55
CA GLY A 141 -20.78 5.07 4.33
C GLY A 141 -20.09 6.39 3.98
N VAL A 142 -20.87 7.34 3.47
CA VAL A 142 -20.37 8.60 2.90
C VAL A 142 -19.76 9.50 3.98
N GLU A 143 -20.46 9.70 5.10
CA GLU A 143 -20.05 10.70 6.11
C GLU A 143 -18.85 10.26 6.97
N ARG A 144 -18.66 8.95 7.18
CA ARG A 144 -17.52 8.41 7.95
C ARG A 144 -16.39 7.89 7.06
N GLY A 145 -16.52 8.01 5.74
CA GLY A 145 -15.52 7.51 4.79
C GLY A 145 -15.44 5.97 4.73
N VAL A 146 -16.47 5.25 5.15
CA VAL A 146 -16.53 3.79 5.00
C VAL A 146 -16.85 3.46 3.55
N ARG A 147 -15.79 3.15 2.81
CA ARG A 147 -15.83 2.87 1.38
C ARG A 147 -14.76 1.87 0.99
N ARG A 148 -14.86 1.30 -0.19
CA ARG A 148 -13.76 0.58 -0.82
C ARG A 148 -12.68 1.58 -1.23
N TYR A 149 -11.50 1.43 -0.64
CA TYR A 149 -10.31 2.19 -0.98
C TYR A 149 -9.47 1.46 -2.03
N GLY A 150 -9.37 0.13 -1.92
CA GLY A 150 -8.49 -0.67 -2.76
C GLY A 150 -7.02 -0.51 -2.40
N PHE A 151 -6.24 -1.59 -2.49
CA PHE A 151 -4.81 -1.61 -2.18
C PHE A 151 -4.02 -2.32 -3.28
N HIS A 152 -2.69 -2.35 -3.15
CA HIS A 152 -1.78 -2.73 -4.22
C HIS A 152 -1.88 -1.84 -5.47
N GLY A 153 -2.37 -0.60 -5.35
CA GLY A 153 -2.51 0.32 -6.47
C GLY A 153 -1.20 0.55 -7.23
N LEU A 154 -0.06 0.62 -6.51
CA LEU A 154 1.26 0.72 -7.14
C LEU A 154 1.60 -0.49 -8.01
N ALA A 155 1.20 -1.69 -7.58
CA ALA A 155 1.44 -2.91 -8.33
C ALA A 155 0.52 -2.99 -9.56
N HIS A 156 -0.77 -2.69 -9.38
CA HIS A 156 -1.75 -2.66 -10.47
C HIS A 156 -1.42 -1.59 -11.52
N GLU A 157 -1.03 -0.39 -11.09
CA GLU A 157 -0.57 0.67 -11.99
C GLU A 157 0.71 0.27 -12.74
N SER A 158 1.68 -0.38 -12.05
CA SER A 158 2.90 -0.88 -12.69
C SER A 158 2.60 -1.97 -13.74
N MET A 159 1.69 -2.89 -13.46
CA MET A 159 1.24 -3.90 -14.42
C MET A 159 0.56 -3.25 -15.64
N TRP A 160 -0.31 -2.26 -15.44
CA TRP A 160 -0.94 -1.52 -16.53
C TRP A 160 0.08 -0.76 -17.39
N ARG A 161 1.06 -0.06 -16.78
CA ARG A 161 2.10 0.65 -17.53
C ARG A 161 2.97 -0.30 -18.35
N LYS A 162 3.35 -1.45 -17.80
CA LYS A 162 4.08 -2.49 -18.53
C LYS A 162 3.25 -3.06 -19.69
N TRP A 163 1.96 -3.29 -19.47
CA TRP A 163 1.04 -3.74 -20.51
C TRP A 163 0.98 -2.73 -21.67
N CYS A 164 0.87 -1.44 -21.38
CA CYS A 164 0.89 -0.40 -22.42
C CYS A 164 2.21 -0.36 -23.21
N ALA A 165 3.34 -0.66 -22.56
CA ALA A 165 4.63 -0.73 -23.24
C ALA A 165 4.76 -1.97 -24.14
N LEU A 166 4.14 -3.10 -23.77
CA LEU A 166 4.13 -4.33 -24.58
C LEU A 166 3.17 -4.25 -25.77
N TYR A 167 2.07 -3.50 -25.64
CA TYR A 167 1.02 -3.38 -26.64
C TYR A 167 0.74 -1.89 -26.95
N PRO A 168 1.70 -1.16 -27.55
CA PRO A 168 1.58 0.27 -27.83
C PRO A 168 0.44 0.61 -28.81
N GLU A 169 -0.04 -0.36 -29.58
CA GLU A 169 -1.19 -0.23 -30.48
C GLU A 169 -2.53 -0.13 -29.75
N LEU A 170 -2.60 -0.55 -28.48
CA LEU A 170 -3.81 -0.44 -27.66
C LEU A 170 -3.87 0.95 -27.00
N PRO A 171 -4.86 1.80 -27.35
CA PRO A 171 -4.97 3.13 -26.75
C PRO A 171 -5.09 3.03 -25.23
N GLN A 172 -4.10 3.56 -24.51
CA GLN A 172 -4.01 3.53 -23.04
C GLN A 172 -4.12 2.10 -22.45
N GLY A 173 -3.71 1.07 -23.21
CA GLY A 173 -3.73 -0.33 -22.78
C GLY A 173 -5.09 -1.03 -22.91
N GLY A 174 -6.13 -0.37 -23.42
CA GLY A 174 -7.46 -0.96 -23.59
C GLY A 174 -8.12 -1.36 -22.26
N ARG A 175 -8.90 -2.45 -22.26
CA ARG A 175 -9.52 -3.02 -21.05
C ARG A 175 -8.68 -4.17 -20.52
N LEU A 176 -8.35 -4.13 -19.23
CA LEU A 176 -7.43 -5.05 -18.60
C LEU A 176 -7.98 -5.53 -17.25
N ILE A 177 -7.82 -6.82 -16.99
CA ILE A 177 -7.92 -7.38 -15.64
C ILE A 177 -6.50 -7.68 -15.17
N THR A 178 -6.15 -7.21 -13.98
CA THR A 178 -4.82 -7.41 -13.38
C THR A 178 -4.94 -8.21 -12.10
N LEU A 179 -4.04 -9.17 -11.89
CA LEU A 179 -4.02 -10.04 -10.72
C LEU A 179 -2.67 -9.87 -10.02
N GLN A 180 -2.68 -9.28 -8.83
CA GLN A 180 -1.53 -9.22 -7.93
C GLN A 180 -1.64 -10.41 -6.98
N LEU A 181 -0.87 -11.48 -7.22
CA LEU A 181 -0.91 -12.71 -6.42
C LEU A 181 0.40 -12.87 -5.65
N GLY A 182 0.33 -12.84 -4.32
CA GLY A 182 1.47 -12.93 -3.42
C GLY A 182 1.02 -13.18 -1.98
N GLY A 183 1.77 -12.69 -0.99
CA GLY A 183 1.34 -12.81 0.41
C GLY A 183 -0.03 -12.17 0.68
N GLY A 184 -0.29 -11.02 0.04
CA GLY A 184 -1.63 -10.48 -0.16
C GLY A 184 -2.04 -10.63 -1.63
N CYS A 185 -3.31 -10.89 -1.88
CA CYS A 185 -3.86 -11.10 -3.23
C CYS A 185 -4.94 -10.06 -3.55
N SER A 186 -4.87 -9.47 -4.75
CA SER A 186 -5.94 -8.59 -5.24
C SER A 186 -6.11 -8.70 -6.76
N ILE A 187 -7.33 -8.48 -7.22
CA ILE A 187 -7.69 -8.40 -8.63
C ILE A 187 -8.30 -7.02 -8.90
N ALA A 188 -7.98 -6.41 -10.04
CA ALA A 188 -8.53 -5.12 -10.43
C ALA A 188 -8.93 -5.08 -11.90
N ALA A 189 -10.05 -4.40 -12.17
CA ALA A 189 -10.55 -4.11 -13.51
C ALA A 189 -10.17 -2.67 -13.90
N ILE A 190 -9.57 -2.51 -15.08
CA ILE A 190 -9.01 -1.25 -15.57
C ILE A 190 -9.51 -1.03 -16.99
N ASP A 191 -10.03 0.17 -17.29
CA ASP A 191 -10.36 0.61 -18.64
C ASP A 191 -9.51 1.83 -18.99
N ARG A 192 -8.58 1.67 -19.93
CA ARG A 192 -7.71 2.73 -20.45
C ARG A 192 -6.97 3.48 -19.33
N GLY A 193 -6.35 2.72 -18.43
CA GLY A 193 -5.63 3.28 -17.28
C GLY A 193 -6.50 3.79 -16.14
N ARG A 194 -7.83 3.74 -16.25
CA ARG A 194 -8.75 4.08 -15.17
C ARG A 194 -9.25 2.82 -14.47
N PRO A 195 -8.99 2.64 -13.16
CA PRO A 195 -9.60 1.56 -12.42
C PRO A 195 -11.12 1.73 -12.33
N LEU A 196 -11.83 0.65 -12.64
CA LEU A 196 -13.28 0.55 -12.55
C LEU A 196 -13.71 -0.26 -11.33
N ASP A 197 -12.91 -1.23 -10.90
CA ASP A 197 -13.16 -2.03 -9.70
C ASP A 197 -11.87 -2.68 -9.16
N THR A 198 -11.88 -3.12 -7.90
CA THR A 198 -10.81 -3.87 -7.25
C THR A 198 -11.34 -4.71 -6.09
N SER A 199 -10.76 -5.89 -5.87
CA SER A 199 -11.30 -6.82 -4.88
C SER A 199 -11.08 -6.40 -3.43
N MET A 200 -9.97 -5.73 -3.13
CA MET A 200 -9.73 -5.26 -1.76
C MET A 200 -10.60 -4.05 -1.43
N GLY A 201 -11.02 -3.98 -0.17
CA GLY A 201 -12.11 -3.16 0.30
C GLY A 201 -11.71 -1.88 1.02
N PHE A 202 -12.42 -1.64 2.11
CA PHE A 202 -12.08 -0.70 3.18
C PHE A 202 -10.71 -1.02 3.78
N SER A 203 -10.39 -2.31 3.90
CA SER A 203 -9.09 -2.82 4.34
C SER A 203 -8.55 -3.86 3.34
N PRO A 204 -7.27 -4.25 3.44
CA PRO A 204 -6.70 -5.33 2.65
C PRO A 204 -7.22 -6.74 2.98
N LEU A 205 -8.27 -6.88 3.79
CA LEU A 205 -8.85 -8.16 4.20
C LEU A 205 -9.84 -8.71 3.15
N GLU A 206 -10.65 -7.84 2.53
CA GLU A 206 -11.69 -8.23 1.55
C GLU A 206 -11.08 -8.76 0.24
N GLY A 207 -11.81 -9.65 -0.44
CA GLY A 207 -11.52 -10.13 -1.77
C GLY A 207 -11.02 -11.56 -1.81
N LEU A 208 -9.86 -11.75 -2.44
CA LEU A 208 -9.31 -13.08 -2.68
C LEU A 208 -8.81 -13.74 -1.38
N VAL A 209 -8.83 -15.08 -1.35
CA VAL A 209 -8.04 -15.85 -0.38
C VAL A 209 -6.56 -15.48 -0.53
N MET A 210 -5.87 -15.28 0.60
CA MET A 210 -4.46 -14.88 0.64
C MET A 210 -3.63 -15.85 1.48
N ALA A 211 -2.35 -15.55 1.72
CA ALA A 211 -1.48 -16.44 2.48
C ALA A 211 -1.99 -16.69 3.91
N THR A 212 -2.35 -15.63 4.64
CA THR A 212 -2.83 -15.70 6.03
C THR A 212 -4.18 -15.01 6.25
N ARG A 213 -4.76 -14.44 5.19
CA ARG A 213 -6.01 -13.68 5.25
C ARG A 213 -7.16 -14.44 4.62
N THR A 214 -8.34 -14.36 5.22
CA THR A 214 -9.53 -15.04 4.70
C THR A 214 -9.89 -14.61 3.29
N GLY A 215 -9.80 -13.33 2.97
CA GLY A 215 -10.56 -12.78 1.85
C GLY A 215 -12.02 -12.60 2.24
N ASP A 216 -12.91 -12.74 1.26
CA ASP A 216 -14.35 -12.66 1.43
C ASP A 216 -14.87 -13.68 2.45
N LEU A 217 -15.75 -13.20 3.33
CA LEU A 217 -16.37 -13.97 4.40
C LEU A 217 -17.78 -13.42 4.64
N ASP A 218 -18.71 -14.30 5.02
CA ASP A 218 -20.03 -13.85 5.49
C ASP A 218 -19.86 -12.96 6.74
N ALA A 219 -20.38 -11.74 6.68
CA ALA A 219 -20.32 -10.79 7.78
C ALA A 219 -20.97 -11.30 9.07
N ALA A 220 -21.92 -12.26 8.99
CA ALA A 220 -22.54 -12.89 10.15
C ALA A 220 -21.60 -13.80 10.94
N ILE A 221 -20.49 -14.25 10.34
CA ILE A 221 -19.49 -15.09 11.02
C ILE A 221 -18.73 -14.28 12.08
N VAL A 222 -18.49 -12.98 11.86
CA VAL A 222 -17.79 -12.11 12.82
C VAL A 222 -18.47 -12.11 14.19
N PRO A 223 -19.75 -11.70 14.34
CA PRO A 223 -20.43 -11.72 15.64
C PRO A 223 -20.69 -13.15 16.16
N TYR A 224 -20.73 -14.16 15.30
CA TYR A 224 -20.77 -15.56 15.75
C TYR A 224 -19.47 -15.93 16.48
N LEU A 225 -18.31 -15.64 15.90
CA LEU A 225 -17.01 -15.91 16.52
C LEU A 225 -16.82 -15.11 17.82
N GLU A 226 -17.22 -13.83 17.84
CA GLU A 226 -17.18 -13.02 19.07
C GLU A 226 -17.96 -13.67 20.21
N ARG A 227 -19.15 -14.21 19.92
CA ARG A 227 -20.03 -14.83 20.93
C ARG A 227 -19.57 -16.21 21.34
N GLU A 228 -19.33 -17.10 20.37
CA GLU A 228 -19.03 -18.51 20.63
C GLU A 228 -17.62 -18.71 21.21
N LEU A 229 -16.66 -17.88 20.80
CA LEU A 229 -15.27 -17.97 21.27
C LEU A 229 -14.92 -16.90 22.30
N ALA A 230 -15.89 -16.07 22.71
CA ALA A 230 -15.70 -14.94 23.62
C ALA A 230 -14.56 -13.99 23.19
N LEU A 231 -14.39 -13.81 21.88
CA LEU A 231 -13.38 -12.93 21.29
C LEU A 231 -13.88 -11.49 21.20
N THR A 232 -12.96 -10.53 21.32
CA THR A 232 -13.23 -9.14 20.92
C THR A 232 -13.19 -9.00 19.41
N GLY A 233 -13.80 -7.94 18.87
CA GLY A 233 -13.73 -7.64 17.43
C GLY A 233 -12.29 -7.52 16.92
N ASP A 234 -11.38 -6.93 17.71
CA ASP A 234 -9.97 -6.83 17.35
C ASP A 234 -9.29 -8.22 17.26
N GLN A 235 -9.62 -9.13 18.19
CA GLN A 235 -9.10 -10.51 18.16
C GLN A 235 -9.64 -11.29 16.96
N VAL A 236 -10.91 -11.07 16.57
CA VAL A 236 -11.46 -11.66 15.35
C VAL A 236 -10.73 -11.11 14.13
N ILE A 237 -10.54 -9.79 14.02
CA ILE A 237 -9.79 -9.18 12.91
C ILE A 237 -8.34 -9.69 12.84
N GLU A 238 -7.69 -9.91 13.99
CA GLU A 238 -6.35 -10.50 14.05
C GLU A 238 -6.34 -11.93 13.49
N LEU A 239 -7.27 -12.78 13.93
CA LEU A 239 -7.45 -14.15 13.43
C LEU A 239 -7.66 -14.16 11.91
N LEU A 240 -8.53 -13.28 11.42
CA LEU A 240 -8.86 -13.16 10.00
C LEU A 240 -7.67 -12.65 9.15
N ASN A 241 -6.72 -11.93 9.74
CA ASN A 241 -5.54 -11.40 9.03
C ASN A 241 -4.30 -12.30 9.09
N ASN A 242 -4.11 -13.05 10.16
CA ASN A 242 -2.82 -13.66 10.48
C ASN A 242 -2.84 -15.19 10.54
N THR A 243 -3.99 -15.82 10.80
CA THR A 243 -4.10 -17.27 11.01
C THR A 243 -5.20 -17.91 10.14
N SER A 244 -5.54 -17.26 9.02
CA SER A 244 -6.58 -17.70 8.09
C SER A 244 -6.00 -17.94 6.70
N GLY A 245 -6.81 -17.83 5.65
CA GLY A 245 -6.35 -17.98 4.26
C GLY A 245 -5.74 -19.36 4.01
N LEU A 246 -4.72 -19.43 3.17
CA LEU A 246 -4.01 -20.68 2.87
C LEU A 246 -3.33 -21.30 4.10
N ALA A 247 -2.95 -20.51 5.10
CA ALA A 247 -2.37 -21.04 6.34
C ALA A 247 -3.42 -21.72 7.25
N GLY A 248 -4.70 -21.42 7.06
CA GLY A 248 -5.81 -22.01 7.82
C GLY A 248 -6.50 -23.19 7.14
N VAL A 249 -6.11 -23.56 5.91
CA VAL A 249 -6.63 -24.69 5.12
C VAL A 249 -5.57 -25.78 5.03
#